data_AF-B3RHD5-F1
#
_entry.id   AF-B3RHD5-F1
#
_cell.length_a   1.000
_cell.length_b   1.000
_cell.length_c   1.000
_cell.angle_alpha   90.00
_cell.angle_beta   90.00
_cell.angle_gamma   90.00
#
_symmetry.space_group_name_H-M   'P 1'
#
loop_
_entity.id
_entity.type
_entity.pdbx_description
1 polymer ?
#
loop_
_entity_poly.entity_id
_entity_poly.type
_entity_poly.pdbx_seq_one_letter_code
_entity_poly.pdbx_strand_id
1 'polypeptide(L)'
;MRFLRGFVFSLAFTLYKVTATAEIGSEINVENEAPPDGLSWEEWHMDHEHQLKDYTPETFFALHDIKKKGFLDENDILSLYGLNREEIVGAGDGMGQHDESEKIDNEMAKRVVSLIMRLLDVDDNTKITKEEYLQFAKRGNKFPDLGVGVGHHSDFELEYEIHHWNKFHKDKDPDVKVVHKEDIEHELLHHEHEIEHEEEIQRGASRATVITDDELESRIELKNIPEKFKNGIF
;
A
#
# COMPACT_ATOMS: atom_id res chain seq x y z
N MET A 1 -34.56 71.84 -36.91
CA MET A 1 -35.20 70.57 -36.50
C MET A 1 -34.11 69.55 -36.23
N ARG A 2 -34.05 69.07 -34.98
CA ARG A 2 -33.02 68.14 -34.46
C ARG A 2 -33.30 66.73 -34.98
N PHE A 3 -32.34 66.11 -35.66
CA PHE A 3 -32.38 64.67 -35.94
C PHE A 3 -31.68 63.92 -34.81
N LEU A 4 -32.47 63.13 -34.08
CA LEU A 4 -32.05 62.18 -33.06
C LEU A 4 -31.17 61.09 -33.70
N ARG A 5 -29.92 60.93 -33.24
CA ARG A 5 -29.15 59.70 -33.45
C ARG A 5 -29.48 58.74 -32.32
N GLY A 6 -30.23 57.67 -32.63
CA GLY A 6 -30.43 56.55 -31.72
C GLY A 6 -29.13 55.74 -31.61
N PHE A 7 -28.64 55.58 -30.38
CA PHE A 7 -27.60 54.61 -30.04
C PHE A 7 -28.29 53.24 -29.88
N VAL A 8 -27.97 52.30 -30.77
CA VAL A 8 -28.29 50.88 -30.56
C VAL A 8 -27.12 50.27 -29.79
N PHE A 9 -27.32 50.00 -28.51
CA PHE A 9 -26.42 49.14 -27.73
C PHE A 9 -26.70 47.69 -28.14
N SER A 10 -25.90 47.14 -29.05
CA SER A 10 -25.84 45.68 -29.23
C SER A 10 -25.02 45.09 -28.09
N LEU A 11 -25.72 44.48 -27.13
CA LEU A 11 -25.14 43.67 -26.08
C LEU A 11 -24.62 42.38 -26.71
N ALA A 12 -23.32 42.33 -27.02
CA ALA A 12 -22.66 41.09 -27.43
C ALA A 12 -22.48 40.22 -26.19
N PHE A 13 -23.35 39.21 -26.01
CA PHE A 13 -23.11 38.12 -25.08
C PHE A 13 -22.02 37.23 -25.67
N THR A 14 -20.76 37.45 -25.26
CA THR A 14 -19.70 36.47 -25.45
C THR A 14 -19.98 35.30 -24.51
N LEU A 15 -20.54 34.21 -25.07
CA LEU A 15 -20.54 32.91 -24.41
C LEU A 15 -19.08 32.45 -24.30
N TYR A 16 -18.45 32.70 -23.15
CA TYR A 16 -17.28 31.94 -22.76
C TYR A 16 -17.74 30.50 -22.51
N LYS A 17 -17.52 29.62 -23.49
CA LYS A 17 -17.46 28.19 -23.20
C LYS A 17 -16.22 27.99 -22.33
N VAL A 18 -16.41 27.97 -21.02
CA VAL A 18 -15.44 27.39 -20.11
C VAL A 18 -15.49 25.89 -20.37
N THR A 19 -14.64 25.41 -21.29
CA THR A 19 -14.23 24.01 -21.27
C THR A 19 -13.29 23.88 -20.09
N ALA A 20 -13.86 23.64 -18.91
CA ALA A 20 -13.11 23.06 -17.81
C ALA A 20 -12.88 21.58 -18.17
N THR A 21 -11.95 21.36 -19.11
CA THR A 21 -11.15 20.14 -19.04
C THR A 21 -10.23 20.39 -17.86
N ALA A 22 -10.70 19.99 -16.67
CA ALA A 22 -9.75 19.56 -15.67
C ALA A 22 -8.97 18.44 -16.34
N GLU A 23 -7.75 18.75 -16.79
CA GLU A 23 -6.73 17.73 -16.86
C GLU A 23 -6.61 17.25 -15.41
N ILE A 24 -7.37 16.21 -15.08
CA ILE A 24 -7.07 15.35 -13.97
C ILE A 24 -5.70 14.82 -14.34
N GLY A 25 -4.66 15.47 -13.80
CA GLY A 25 -3.30 15.00 -13.94
C GLY A 25 -3.32 13.55 -13.50
N SER A 26 -3.12 12.65 -14.45
CA SER A 26 -2.93 11.23 -14.23
C SER A 26 -1.55 10.99 -13.62
N GLU A 27 -1.21 11.75 -12.58
CA GLU A 27 -0.22 11.34 -11.59
C GLU A 27 -0.96 10.44 -10.59
N ILE A 28 -1.61 9.40 -11.12
CA ILE A 28 -1.71 8.13 -10.42
C ILE A 28 -0.25 7.77 -10.13
N ASN A 29 0.07 7.41 -8.89
CA ASN A 29 1.40 6.89 -8.54
C ASN A 29 1.59 5.61 -9.38
N VAL A 30 2.13 5.76 -10.58
CA VAL A 30 2.61 4.66 -11.39
C VAL A 30 3.88 4.22 -10.67
N GLU A 31 3.75 3.21 -9.81
CA GLU A 31 4.87 2.33 -9.50
C GLU A 31 5.54 2.03 -10.85
N ASN A 32 6.80 2.43 -11.01
CA ASN A 32 7.58 1.77 -12.03
C ASN A 32 7.75 0.35 -11.49
N GLU A 33 7.05 -0.63 -12.06
CA GLU A 33 7.22 -2.06 -11.75
C GLU A 33 8.67 -2.55 -11.99
N ALA A 34 9.54 -1.67 -12.47
CA ALA A 34 10.94 -1.89 -12.74
C ALA A 34 11.80 -0.72 -12.22
N PRO A 35 13.06 -0.98 -11.84
CA PRO A 35 14.01 0.06 -11.48
C PRO A 35 14.15 1.13 -12.58
N PRO A 36 14.35 2.41 -12.21
CA PRO A 36 14.67 3.45 -13.19
C PRO A 36 15.94 3.11 -14.00
N ASP A 37 15.99 3.59 -15.24
CA ASP A 37 17.12 3.33 -16.14
C ASP A 37 18.48 3.62 -15.47
N GLY A 38 19.32 2.58 -15.38
CA GLY A 38 20.68 2.67 -14.85
C GLY A 38 20.81 2.41 -13.35
N LEU A 39 19.72 2.13 -12.63
CA LEU A 39 19.75 1.63 -11.26
C LEU A 39 19.53 0.11 -11.23
N SER A 40 20.21 -0.57 -10.33
CA SER A 40 19.85 -1.94 -9.93
C SER A 40 18.60 -1.93 -9.05
N TRP A 41 17.90 -3.07 -8.99
CA TRP A 41 16.79 -3.26 -8.07
C TRP A 41 17.19 -2.98 -6.61
N GLU A 42 18.35 -3.49 -6.17
CA GLU A 42 18.83 -3.25 -4.80
C GLU A 42 19.06 -1.75 -4.51
N GLU A 43 19.55 -0.96 -5.48
CA GLU A 43 19.68 0.50 -5.32
C GLU A 43 18.34 1.20 -5.27
N TRP A 44 17.43 0.78 -6.14
CA TRP A 44 16.08 1.33 -6.20
C TRP A 44 15.31 1.08 -4.91
N HIS A 45 15.31 -0.16 -4.43
CA HIS A 45 14.74 -0.58 -3.15
C HIS A 45 15.31 0.23 -1.98
N MET A 46 16.64 0.36 -1.91
CA MET A 46 17.30 1.09 -0.82
C MET A 46 16.99 2.60 -0.81
N ASP A 47 16.82 3.23 -1.98
CA ASP A 47 16.42 4.64 -2.06
C ASP A 47 14.94 4.82 -1.71
N HIS A 48 14.05 3.94 -2.19
CA HIS A 48 12.61 4.07 -1.99
C HIS A 48 12.19 3.73 -0.56
N GLU A 49 12.57 2.54 -0.08
CA GLU A 49 12.10 2.01 1.21
C GLU A 49 12.93 2.56 2.39
N HIS A 50 14.24 2.74 2.19
CA HIS A 50 15.14 3.15 3.27
C HIS A 50 15.64 4.60 3.16
N GLN A 51 15.31 5.32 2.08
CA GLN A 51 15.83 6.68 1.80
C GLN A 51 17.36 6.75 1.79
N LEU A 52 18.02 5.66 1.38
CA LEU A 52 19.47 5.52 1.35
C LEU A 52 19.98 5.37 -0.08
N LYS A 53 20.40 6.48 -0.67
CA LYS A 53 21.11 6.51 -1.97
C LYS A 53 22.49 5.90 -1.90
N ASP A 54 23.16 6.10 -0.77
CA ASP A 54 24.49 5.57 -0.51
C ASP A 54 24.40 4.59 0.68
N TYR A 55 24.74 3.33 0.43
CA TYR A 55 24.77 2.27 1.46
C TYR A 55 25.96 1.35 1.23
N THR A 56 26.34 0.60 2.27
CA THR A 56 27.29 -0.51 2.13
C THR A 56 26.54 -1.84 2.15
N PRO A 57 27.13 -2.92 1.61
CA PRO A 57 26.55 -4.25 1.75
C PRO A 57 26.26 -4.61 3.22
N GLU A 58 27.11 -4.21 4.16
CA GLU A 58 26.85 -4.43 5.58
C GLU A 58 25.58 -3.73 6.07
N THR A 59 25.30 -2.51 5.59
CA THR A 59 24.06 -1.78 5.88
C THR A 59 22.86 -2.49 5.27
N PHE A 60 22.94 -2.88 3.99
CA PHE A 60 21.86 -3.63 3.33
C PHE A 60 21.51 -4.88 4.12
N PHE A 61 22.50 -5.71 4.45
CA PHE A 61 22.26 -6.93 5.21
C PHE A 61 21.64 -6.65 6.59
N ALA A 62 22.13 -5.63 7.30
CA ALA A 62 21.69 -5.33 8.65
C ALA A 62 20.24 -4.81 8.72
N LEU A 63 19.77 -4.12 7.68
CA LEU A 63 18.38 -3.67 7.58
C LEU A 63 17.43 -4.83 7.31
N HIS A 64 17.88 -5.82 6.54
CA HIS A 64 17.05 -6.92 6.07
C HIS A 64 17.11 -8.18 6.95
N ASP A 65 18.03 -8.26 7.90
CA ASP A 65 17.98 -9.23 9.00
C ASP A 65 17.01 -8.72 10.09
N ILE A 66 15.71 -8.82 9.81
CA ILE A 66 14.61 -8.21 10.59
C ILE A 66 14.73 -8.56 12.08
N LYS A 67 15.05 -9.83 12.39
CA LYS A 67 15.17 -10.32 13.77
C LYS A 67 16.60 -10.32 14.31
N LYS A 68 17.56 -9.72 13.59
CA LYS A 68 18.97 -9.57 13.99
C LYS A 68 19.63 -10.90 14.36
N LYS A 69 19.34 -11.93 13.57
CA LYS A 69 19.78 -13.32 13.77
C LYS A 69 21.21 -13.56 13.29
N GLY A 70 21.73 -12.68 12.43
CA GLY A 70 22.99 -12.83 11.71
C GLY A 70 22.87 -13.57 10.38
N PHE A 71 21.65 -13.87 9.93
CA PHE A 71 21.35 -14.55 8.66
C PHE A 71 19.98 -14.15 8.14
N LEU A 72 19.82 -14.14 6.82
CA LEU A 72 18.53 -14.01 6.14
C LEU A 72 17.91 -15.40 5.98
N ASP A 73 16.67 -15.55 6.41
CA ASP A 73 15.85 -16.74 6.16
C ASP A 73 14.74 -16.45 5.13
N GLU A 74 13.92 -17.47 4.85
CA GLU A 74 12.78 -17.36 3.94
C GLU A 74 11.89 -16.14 4.22
N ASN A 75 11.58 -15.84 5.49
CA ASN A 75 10.70 -14.72 5.81
C ASN A 75 11.37 -13.38 5.55
N ASP A 76 12.68 -13.27 5.80
CA ASP A 76 13.42 -12.05 5.49
C ASP A 76 13.47 -11.82 3.97
N ILE A 77 13.64 -12.88 3.17
CA ILE A 77 13.62 -12.80 1.69
C ILE A 77 12.23 -12.39 1.19
N LEU A 78 11.17 -13.03 1.71
CA LEU A 78 9.80 -12.69 1.32
C LEU A 78 9.48 -11.25 1.71
N SER A 79 9.87 -10.81 2.90
CA SER A 79 9.68 -9.42 3.32
C SER A 79 10.46 -8.46 2.42
N LEU A 80 11.73 -8.76 2.11
CA LEU A 80 12.55 -7.93 1.21
C LEU A 80 11.89 -7.69 -0.17
N TYR A 81 11.15 -8.66 -0.68
CA TYR A 81 10.42 -8.56 -1.94
C TYR A 81 8.93 -8.20 -1.79
N GLY A 82 8.44 -7.87 -0.58
CA GLY A 82 7.03 -7.55 -0.35
C GLY A 82 6.06 -8.74 -0.49
N LEU A 83 6.57 -9.97 -0.43
CA LEU A 83 5.83 -11.23 -0.61
C LEU A 83 5.46 -11.95 0.69
N ASN A 84 5.61 -11.27 1.83
CA ASN A 84 5.30 -11.77 3.17
C ASN A 84 3.77 -11.77 3.47
N ARG A 85 3.02 -10.88 2.81
CA ARG A 85 1.57 -10.72 3.01
C ARG A 85 0.76 -11.69 2.13
N GLU A 86 -0.41 -12.12 2.60
CA GLU A 86 -1.32 -12.96 1.78
C GLU A 86 -1.97 -12.13 0.66
N GLU A 87 -2.18 -10.83 0.92
CA GLU A 87 -2.74 -9.86 0.00
C GLU A 87 -1.93 -8.56 0.00
N ILE A 88 -1.65 -8.02 -1.19
CA ILE A 88 -1.09 -6.68 -1.41
C ILE A 88 -2.27 -5.77 -1.71
N VAL A 89 -2.68 -4.91 -0.79
CA VAL A 89 -3.77 -3.97 -1.04
C VAL A 89 -3.25 -2.81 -1.87
N GLY A 90 -3.88 -2.56 -3.00
CA GLY A 90 -3.46 -1.52 -3.94
C GLY A 90 -2.07 -1.74 -4.53
N ALA A 91 -1.27 -0.68 -4.58
CA ALA A 91 0.02 -0.57 -5.25
C ALA A 91 1.22 -0.88 -4.34
N GLY A 92 0.98 -1.21 -3.06
CA GLY A 92 2.02 -1.63 -2.11
C GLY A 92 2.59 -0.53 -1.20
N ASP A 93 2.37 0.74 -1.53
CA ASP A 93 2.68 1.94 -0.71
C ASP A 93 1.50 2.38 0.18
N GLY A 94 0.47 1.54 0.31
CA GLY A 94 -0.76 1.87 1.00
C GLY A 94 -1.79 2.63 0.15
N MET A 95 -1.53 2.86 -1.14
CA MET A 95 -2.45 3.51 -2.07
C MET A 95 -2.80 2.59 -3.22
N GLY A 96 -3.83 2.92 -4.02
CA GLY A 96 -4.13 2.17 -5.26
C GLY A 96 -5.61 1.86 -5.42
N GLN A 97 -5.92 0.67 -5.93
CA GLN A 97 -7.29 0.17 -6.08
C GLN A 97 -7.38 -1.26 -5.57
N HIS A 98 -8.56 -1.61 -5.08
CA HIS A 98 -8.92 -2.98 -4.78
C HIS A 98 -9.16 -3.73 -6.11
N ASP A 99 -8.31 -4.71 -6.45
CA ASP A 99 -8.49 -5.54 -7.64
C ASP A 99 -8.13 -7.02 -7.42
N GLU A 100 -8.37 -7.89 -8.41
CA GLU A 100 -8.11 -9.33 -8.25
C GLU A 100 -6.61 -9.70 -8.24
N SER A 101 -5.69 -8.74 -8.39
CA SER A 101 -4.24 -8.96 -8.39
C SER A 101 -3.60 -8.93 -7.01
N GLU A 102 -4.37 -8.61 -5.96
CA GLU A 102 -3.87 -8.49 -4.58
C GLU A 102 -3.35 -9.81 -4.02
N LYS A 103 -3.89 -10.96 -4.44
CA LYS A 103 -3.49 -12.26 -3.89
C LYS A 103 -2.09 -12.65 -4.35
N ILE A 104 -1.19 -12.80 -3.38
CA ILE A 104 0.16 -13.28 -3.66
C ILE A 104 0.09 -14.75 -4.08
N ASP A 105 0.52 -15.03 -5.32
CA ASP A 105 0.71 -16.40 -5.79
C ASP A 105 1.75 -17.11 -4.92
N ASN A 106 1.28 -18.02 -4.07
CA ASN A 106 2.14 -18.87 -3.23
C ASN A 106 3.21 -19.62 -4.04
N GLU A 107 2.97 -19.90 -5.32
CA GLU A 107 4.00 -20.46 -6.20
C GLU A 107 5.07 -19.42 -6.54
N MET A 108 4.70 -18.15 -6.77
CA MET A 108 5.63 -17.05 -6.97
C MET A 108 6.54 -16.85 -5.75
N ALA A 109 5.97 -16.77 -4.55
CA ALA A 109 6.72 -16.63 -3.30
C ALA A 109 7.79 -17.73 -3.17
N LYS A 110 7.41 -19.00 -3.41
CA LYS A 110 8.35 -20.14 -3.39
C LYS A 110 9.42 -20.05 -4.47
N ARG A 111 9.07 -19.61 -5.68
CA ARG A 111 10.04 -19.43 -6.79
C ARG A 111 11.07 -18.36 -6.44
N VAL A 112 10.65 -17.24 -5.86
CA VAL A 112 11.53 -16.15 -5.41
C VAL A 112 12.50 -16.65 -4.34
N VAL A 113 11.98 -17.26 -3.28
CA VAL A 113 12.83 -17.81 -2.19
C VAL A 113 13.82 -18.83 -2.74
N SER A 114 13.35 -19.76 -3.57
CA SER A 114 14.22 -20.80 -4.15
C SER A 114 15.33 -20.21 -5.01
N LEU A 115 15.05 -19.18 -5.81
CA LEU A 115 16.04 -18.51 -6.65
C LEU A 115 17.10 -17.80 -5.81
N ILE A 116 16.68 -17.07 -4.78
CA ILE A 116 17.58 -16.33 -3.90
C ILE A 116 18.44 -17.28 -3.07
N MET A 117 17.86 -18.33 -2.48
CA MET A 117 18.62 -19.36 -1.77
C MET A 117 19.66 -19.98 -2.70
N ARG A 118 19.28 -20.38 -3.92
CA ARG A 118 20.23 -20.95 -4.89
C ARG A 118 21.38 -20.00 -5.26
N LEU A 119 21.15 -18.69 -5.19
CA LEU A 119 22.13 -17.68 -5.57
C LEU A 119 23.12 -17.38 -4.43
N LEU A 120 22.65 -17.41 -3.18
CA LEU A 120 23.39 -16.87 -2.03
C LEU A 120 23.68 -17.89 -0.91
N ASP A 121 22.84 -18.90 -0.70
CA ASP A 121 23.05 -19.97 0.30
C ASP A 121 24.01 -21.01 -0.29
N VAL A 122 25.30 -20.89 0.04
CA VAL A 122 26.37 -21.67 -0.58
C VAL A 122 26.50 -23.04 0.07
N ASP A 123 26.15 -23.15 1.35
CA ASP A 123 26.22 -24.39 2.11
C ASP A 123 24.89 -25.16 2.22
N ASP A 124 23.82 -24.64 1.60
CA ASP A 124 22.48 -25.24 1.47
C ASP A 124 21.85 -25.54 2.84
N ASN A 125 22.09 -24.62 3.80
CA ASN A 125 21.60 -24.76 5.17
C ASN A 125 20.27 -24.02 5.42
N THR A 126 19.67 -23.47 4.37
CA THR A 126 18.45 -22.63 4.34
C THR A 126 18.61 -21.25 4.98
N LYS A 127 19.84 -20.75 5.09
CA LYS A 127 20.14 -19.45 5.68
C LYS A 127 21.27 -18.78 4.91
N ILE A 128 21.04 -17.53 4.54
CA ILE A 128 22.07 -16.70 3.92
C ILE A 128 22.77 -15.93 5.02
N THR A 129 23.98 -16.34 5.39
CA THR A 129 24.79 -15.65 6.39
C THR A 129 25.28 -14.31 5.87
N LYS A 130 25.65 -13.42 6.80
CA LYS A 130 26.29 -12.14 6.45
C LYS A 130 27.52 -12.36 5.58
N GLU A 131 28.36 -13.33 5.93
CA GLU A 131 29.57 -13.65 5.19
C GLU A 131 29.26 -14.06 3.74
N GLU A 132 28.27 -14.91 3.51
CA GLU A 132 27.85 -15.32 2.15
C GLU A 132 27.38 -14.14 1.32
N TYR A 133 26.49 -13.32 1.87
CA TYR A 133 26.03 -12.10 1.20
C TYR A 133 27.19 -11.14 0.89
N LEU A 134 28.08 -10.90 1.85
CA LEU A 134 29.24 -10.01 1.61
C LEU A 134 30.19 -10.55 0.54
N GLN A 135 30.39 -11.88 0.46
CA GLN A 135 31.18 -12.48 -0.63
C GLN A 135 30.48 -12.34 -1.97
N PHE A 136 29.15 -12.44 -2.00
CA PHE A 136 28.35 -12.17 -3.18
C PHE A 136 28.48 -10.70 -3.64
N ALA A 137 28.30 -9.75 -2.73
CA ALA A 137 28.40 -8.32 -3.00
C ALA A 137 29.82 -7.88 -3.43
N LYS A 138 30.87 -8.46 -2.84
CA LYS A 138 32.27 -8.19 -3.22
C LYS A 138 32.59 -8.51 -4.68
N ARG A 139 31.81 -9.38 -5.32
CA ARG A 139 31.94 -9.70 -6.76
C ARG A 139 31.24 -8.66 -7.65
N GLY A 140 30.66 -7.62 -7.07
CA GLY A 140 29.87 -6.60 -7.77
C GLY A 140 28.43 -7.02 -8.03
N ASN A 141 27.97 -8.12 -7.43
CA ASN A 141 26.60 -8.56 -7.57
C ASN A 141 25.69 -7.86 -6.54
N LYS A 142 24.40 -7.79 -6.86
CA LYS A 142 23.34 -7.23 -6.03
C LYS A 142 22.11 -8.13 -6.10
N PHE A 143 21.17 -7.95 -5.18
CA PHE A 143 19.88 -8.63 -5.27
C PHE A 143 19.21 -8.33 -6.63
N PRO A 144 18.72 -9.35 -7.32
CA PRO A 144 18.19 -9.22 -8.67
C PRO A 144 16.79 -8.58 -8.67
N ASP A 145 16.47 -7.91 -9.76
CA ASP A 145 15.07 -7.62 -10.08
C ASP A 145 14.36 -8.93 -10.44
N LEU A 146 13.25 -9.22 -9.78
CA LEU A 146 12.42 -10.40 -10.03
C LEU A 146 11.06 -10.05 -10.64
N GLY A 147 10.83 -8.77 -10.98
CA GLY A 147 9.57 -8.30 -11.57
C GLY A 147 8.39 -8.33 -10.60
N VAL A 148 8.67 -8.11 -9.31
CA VAL A 148 7.67 -8.10 -8.22
C VAL A 148 7.55 -6.71 -7.58
N GLY A 149 8.01 -5.67 -8.29
CA GLY A 149 8.00 -4.30 -7.80
C GLY A 149 9.20 -3.97 -6.90
N VAL A 150 9.08 -2.85 -6.17
CA VAL A 150 10.17 -2.34 -5.32
C VAL A 150 10.43 -3.21 -4.10
N GLY A 151 9.42 -3.95 -3.64
CA GLY A 151 9.46 -4.74 -2.41
C GLY A 151 9.26 -3.87 -1.17
N HIS A 152 8.65 -4.39 -0.11
CA HIS A 152 8.21 -3.60 1.06
C HIS A 152 8.31 -4.39 2.37
N HIS A 153 8.60 -3.73 3.49
CA HIS A 153 8.87 -4.39 4.77
C HIS A 153 7.67 -4.41 5.73
N SER A 154 6.68 -3.56 5.51
CA SER A 154 5.60 -3.26 6.45
C SER A 154 4.23 -3.67 5.92
N ASP A 155 3.22 -3.58 6.80
CA ASP A 155 1.83 -3.78 6.42
C ASP A 155 1.27 -2.55 5.68
N PHE A 156 0.06 -2.71 5.13
CA PHE A 156 -0.61 -1.71 4.30
C PHE A 156 -0.66 -0.32 4.96
N GLU A 157 -1.10 -0.26 6.22
CA GLU A 157 -1.23 0.97 6.99
C GLU A 157 0.13 1.64 7.24
N LEU A 158 1.13 0.88 7.68
CA LEU A 158 2.43 1.45 8.02
C LEU A 158 3.19 1.92 6.76
N GLU A 159 3.05 1.21 5.64
CA GLU A 159 3.61 1.67 4.36
C GLU A 159 2.98 3.00 3.93
N TYR A 160 1.65 3.13 4.03
CA TYR A 160 0.97 4.40 3.79
C TYR A 160 1.54 5.52 4.67
N GLU A 161 1.57 5.30 5.99
CA GLU A 161 2.02 6.32 6.94
C GLU A 161 3.45 6.78 6.63
N ILE A 162 4.38 5.85 6.41
CA ILE A 162 5.79 6.17 6.14
C ILE A 162 5.90 6.91 4.82
N HIS A 163 5.35 6.39 3.73
CA HIS A 163 5.52 6.96 2.40
C HIS A 163 4.82 8.32 2.29
N HIS A 164 3.59 8.42 2.78
CA HIS A 164 2.81 9.66 2.79
C HIS A 164 3.46 10.73 3.65
N TRP A 165 3.89 10.38 4.87
CA TRP A 165 4.56 11.33 5.75
C TRP A 165 5.85 11.88 5.13
N ASN A 166 6.66 10.99 4.54
CA ASN A 166 7.92 11.41 3.91
C ASN A 166 7.70 12.32 2.70
N LYS A 167 6.66 12.06 1.91
CA LYS A 167 6.35 12.84 0.69
C LYS A 167 5.70 14.19 1.00
N PHE A 168 4.75 14.23 1.93
CA PHE A 168 3.90 15.41 2.13
C PHE A 168 4.20 16.19 3.40
N HIS A 169 4.63 15.51 4.48
CA HIS A 169 4.75 16.12 5.80
C HIS A 169 6.18 16.49 6.18
N LYS A 170 7.16 15.62 5.97
CA LYS A 170 8.55 15.73 6.46
C LYS A 170 9.15 17.15 6.37
N ASP A 171 9.04 17.79 5.20
CA ASP A 171 9.66 19.09 4.95
C ASP A 171 8.71 20.30 5.08
N LYS A 172 7.40 20.06 5.01
CA LYS A 172 6.38 21.14 4.85
C LYS A 172 5.44 21.27 6.04
N ASP A 173 5.06 20.14 6.62
CA ASP A 173 4.06 20.05 7.68
C ASP A 173 4.35 18.86 8.62
N PRO A 174 5.48 18.91 9.37
CA PRO A 174 5.89 17.81 10.24
C PRO A 174 4.93 17.57 11.41
N ASP A 175 4.09 18.56 11.74
CA ASP A 175 3.06 18.47 12.77
C ASP A 175 1.72 17.88 12.25
N VAL A 176 1.65 17.47 10.98
CA VAL A 176 0.49 16.83 10.34
C VAL A 176 -0.82 17.64 10.55
N LYS A 177 -0.78 18.94 10.21
CA LYS A 177 -1.92 19.86 10.29
C LYS A 177 -2.78 19.87 9.03
N VAL A 178 -2.23 19.40 7.91
CA VAL A 178 -2.88 19.37 6.61
C VAL A 178 -3.31 17.94 6.30
N VAL A 179 -4.60 17.74 6.05
CA VAL A 179 -5.11 16.48 5.49
C VAL A 179 -5.00 16.56 3.98
N HIS A 180 -4.41 15.54 3.36
CA HIS A 180 -4.22 15.41 1.94
C HIS A 180 -5.33 14.56 1.32
N LYS A 181 -5.43 14.56 -0.02
CA LYS A 181 -6.46 13.75 -0.70
C LYS A 181 -6.17 12.26 -0.52
N GLU A 182 -4.89 11.90 -0.47
CA GLU A 182 -4.40 10.55 -0.31
C GLU A 182 -4.84 9.97 1.04
N ASP A 183 -4.96 10.80 2.09
CA ASP A 183 -5.45 10.34 3.40
C ASP A 183 -6.91 9.86 3.31
N ILE A 184 -7.72 10.50 2.47
CA ILE A 184 -9.11 10.09 2.26
C ILE A 184 -9.17 8.85 1.37
N GLU A 185 -8.34 8.80 0.32
CA GLU A 185 -8.27 7.68 -0.61
C GLU A 185 -7.80 6.39 0.09
N HIS A 186 -6.77 6.50 0.95
CA HIS A 186 -6.28 5.41 1.80
C HIS A 186 -7.36 4.89 2.74
N GLU A 187 -8.02 5.78 3.50
CA GLU A 187 -9.08 5.40 4.44
C GLU A 187 -10.28 4.73 3.74
N LEU A 188 -10.62 5.17 2.54
CA LEU A 188 -11.67 4.54 1.74
C LEU A 188 -11.27 3.14 1.27
N LEU A 189 -10.02 2.97 0.82
CA LEU A 189 -9.48 1.67 0.41
C LEU A 189 -9.38 0.70 1.59
N HIS A 190 -8.91 1.18 2.74
CA HIS A 190 -8.88 0.40 3.98
C HIS A 190 -10.29 -0.09 4.37
N HIS A 191 -11.28 0.80 4.34
CA HIS A 191 -12.68 0.43 4.65
C HIS A 191 -13.27 -0.56 3.64
N GLU A 192 -12.98 -0.41 2.35
CA GLU A 192 -13.42 -1.36 1.32
C GLU A 192 -12.89 -2.76 1.64
N HIS A 193 -11.60 -2.87 2.00
CA HIS A 193 -10.98 -4.13 2.35
C HIS A 193 -11.54 -4.73 3.65
N GLU A 194 -11.71 -3.94 4.71
CA GLU A 194 -12.32 -4.41 5.96
C GLU A 194 -13.73 -4.99 5.72
N ILE A 195 -14.56 -4.32 4.91
CA ILE A 195 -15.92 -4.78 4.60
C ILE A 195 -15.89 -6.11 3.83
N GLU A 196 -15.03 -6.23 2.81
CA GLU A 196 -14.92 -7.48 2.04
C GLU A 196 -14.46 -8.66 2.92
N HIS A 197 -13.45 -8.44 3.77
CA HIS A 197 -12.97 -9.45 4.70
C HIS A 197 -14.04 -9.84 5.73
N GLU A 198 -14.80 -8.88 6.26
CA GLU A 198 -15.93 -9.17 7.13
C GLU A 198 -17.02 -9.98 6.42
N GLU A 199 -17.35 -9.64 5.17
CA GLU A 199 -18.31 -10.38 4.36
C GLU A 199 -17.82 -11.81 4.06
N GLU A 200 -16.55 -12.00 3.71
CA GLU A 200 -15.96 -13.33 3.51
C GLU A 200 -15.98 -14.17 4.78
N ILE A 201 -15.63 -13.59 5.94
CA ILE A 201 -15.69 -14.27 7.25
C ILE A 201 -17.14 -14.66 7.57
N GLN A 202 -18.11 -13.78 7.34
CA GLN A 202 -19.53 -14.09 7.56
C GLN A 202 -20.04 -15.20 6.63
N ARG A 203 -19.57 -15.24 5.37
CA ARG A 203 -19.91 -16.31 4.40
C ARG A 203 -19.20 -17.63 4.73
N GLY A 204 -17.98 -17.59 5.27
CA GLY A 204 -17.16 -18.73 5.66
C GLY A 204 -17.53 -19.32 7.04
N ALA A 205 -18.12 -18.51 7.93
CA ALA A 205 -18.72 -18.99 9.16
C ALA A 205 -19.86 -19.95 8.82
N SER A 206 -19.74 -21.21 9.27
CA SER A 206 -20.85 -22.15 9.18
C SER A 206 -22.12 -21.49 9.74
N ARG A 207 -23.28 -21.65 9.07
CA ARG A 207 -24.59 -21.08 9.46
C ARG A 207 -24.99 -21.28 10.94
N ALA A 208 -24.25 -22.08 11.71
CA ALA A 208 -24.40 -22.28 13.13
C ALA A 208 -23.83 -21.15 14.02
N THR A 209 -22.96 -20.26 13.49
CA THR A 209 -22.31 -19.19 14.28
C THR A 209 -22.88 -17.80 14.01
N VAL A 210 -23.58 -17.62 12.89
CA VAL A 210 -24.25 -16.35 12.54
C VAL A 210 -25.58 -16.28 13.27
N ILE A 211 -25.66 -15.45 14.32
CA ILE A 211 -26.91 -15.13 14.99
C ILE A 211 -27.62 -14.08 14.13
N THR A 212 -28.83 -14.38 13.64
CA THR A 212 -29.61 -13.39 12.90
C THR A 212 -30.08 -12.27 13.83
N ASP A 213 -30.42 -11.10 13.29
CA ASP A 213 -31.01 -10.00 14.08
C ASP A 213 -32.22 -10.49 14.90
N ASP A 214 -33.11 -11.29 14.29
CA ASP A 214 -34.25 -11.91 14.99
C ASP A 214 -33.83 -12.81 16.16
N GLU A 215 -32.77 -13.62 15.99
CA GLU A 215 -32.27 -14.48 17.06
C GLU A 215 -31.57 -13.67 18.15
N LEU A 216 -30.84 -12.62 17.79
CA LEU A 216 -30.18 -11.72 18.73
C LEU A 216 -31.23 -10.97 19.56
N GLU A 217 -32.25 -10.42 18.91
CA GLU A 217 -33.40 -9.77 19.54
C GLU A 217 -34.14 -10.72 20.48
N SER A 218 -34.32 -11.99 20.09
CA SER A 218 -34.96 -12.99 20.95
C SER A 218 -34.19 -13.29 22.25
N ARG A 219 -32.87 -13.03 22.27
CA ARG A 219 -32.00 -13.22 23.45
C ARG A 219 -31.99 -11.99 24.36
N ILE A 220 -32.58 -10.87 23.93
CA ILE A 220 -32.67 -9.66 24.74
C ILE A 220 -33.71 -9.86 25.85
N GLU A 221 -33.25 -9.84 27.10
CA GLU A 221 -34.16 -9.81 28.24
C GLU A 221 -34.78 -8.40 28.40
N LEU A 222 -35.93 -8.16 27.76
CA LEU A 222 -36.64 -6.85 27.77
C LEU A 222 -36.88 -6.27 29.18
N LYS A 223 -36.95 -7.12 30.21
CA LYS A 223 -37.06 -6.71 31.63
C LYS A 223 -35.84 -5.94 32.15
N ASN A 224 -34.67 -6.13 31.54
CA ASN A 224 -33.42 -5.48 31.92
C ASN A 224 -33.22 -4.13 31.20
N ILE A 225 -34.07 -3.80 30.23
CA ILE A 225 -34.03 -2.52 29.51
C ILE A 225 -34.83 -1.48 30.30
N PRO A 226 -34.23 -0.36 30.73
CA PRO A 226 -34.96 0.72 31.40
C PRO A 226 -36.05 1.34 30.51
N GLU A 227 -37.19 1.71 31.12
CA GLU A 227 -38.36 2.26 30.42
C GLU A 227 -38.06 3.44 29.50
N LYS A 228 -37.10 4.31 29.87
CA LYS A 228 -36.69 5.45 29.04
C LYS A 228 -36.10 5.08 27.67
N PHE A 229 -35.76 3.81 27.45
CA PHE A 229 -35.24 3.28 26.19
C PHE A 229 -36.23 2.36 25.47
N LYS A 230 -37.40 2.10 26.04
CA LYS A 230 -38.46 1.34 25.37
C LYS A 230 -39.27 2.31 24.52
N ASN A 231 -39.06 2.28 23.21
CA ASN A 231 -39.84 3.08 22.26
C ASN A 231 -41.24 2.47 22.04
N GLY A 232 -42.05 2.37 23.10
CA GLY A 232 -43.52 2.20 23.09
C GLY A 232 -44.18 1.14 22.19
N ILE A 233 -43.43 0.28 21.51
CA ILE A 233 -43.91 -0.62 20.44
C ILE A 233 -43.71 -2.11 20.79
N PHE A 234 -43.29 -2.41 22.02
CA PHE A 234 -43.22 -3.79 22.56
C PHE A 234 -44.27 -4.02 23.65
#